data_AF-A0A3B8SWK4-F1
#
_entry.id   AF-A0A3B8SWK4-F1
#
_cell.length_a   1.000
_cell.length_b   1.000
_cell.length_c   1.000
_cell.angle_alpha   90.00
_cell.angle_beta   90.00
_cell.angle_gamma   90.00
#
_symmetry.space_group_name_H-M   'P 1'
#
loop_
_entity.id
_entity.type
_entity.pdbx_description
1 polymer ?
#
loop_
_entity_poly.entity_id
_entity_poly.type
_entity_poly.pdbx_seq_one_letter_code
_entity_poly.pdbx_strand_id
1 'polypeptide(L)' 'GKPGIGKTSIACAIAQQINKPFRMLNATINNKQDFDIVIEEAKMNGEMIVIMDEIH' A
#
# COMPACT_ATOMS: atom_id res chain seq x y z
N GLY A 1 -9.76 -1.06 -13.47
CA GLY A 1 -9.13 -0.90 -14.81
C GLY A 1 -8.39 -2.15 -15.20
N LYS A 2 -8.19 -2.45 -16.49
CA LYS A 2 -7.56 -3.71 -16.97
C LYS A 2 -6.19 -3.97 -16.30
N PRO A 3 -5.78 -5.22 -16.06
CA PRO A 3 -4.43 -5.56 -15.63
C PRO A 3 -3.39 -4.96 -16.60
N GLY A 4 -2.21 -4.58 -16.10
CA GLY A 4 -1.11 -4.10 -16.95
C GLY A 4 -1.16 -2.63 -17.40
N ILE A 5 -2.13 -1.81 -16.96
CA ILE A 5 -2.17 -0.37 -17.30
C ILE A 5 -1.28 0.51 -16.40
N GLY A 6 -0.45 -0.10 -15.54
CA GLY A 6 0.47 0.64 -14.65
C GLY A 6 -0.17 1.24 -13.39
N LYS A 7 -1.31 0.74 -12.91
CA LYS A 7 -1.96 1.23 -11.67
C LYS A 7 -1.00 1.21 -10.48
N THR A 8 -0.41 0.04 -10.23
CA THR A 8 0.55 -0.18 -9.14
C THR A 8 1.82 0.66 -9.34
N SER A 9 2.29 0.77 -10.58
CA SER A 9 3.47 1.58 -10.92
C SER A 9 3.25 3.07 -10.64
N ILE A 10 2.09 3.61 -11.00
CA ILE A 10 1.72 5.01 -10.73
C ILE A 10 1.54 5.25 -9.23
N ALA A 11 0.87 4.34 -8.52
CA ALA A 11 0.71 4.45 -7.07
C ALA A 11 2.06 4.46 -6.34
N CYS A 12 2.99 3.59 -6.76
CA CYS A 12 4.34 3.54 -6.21
C CYS A 12 5.14 4.82 -6.52
N ALA A 13 5.04 5.34 -7.75
CA ALA A 13 5.68 6.60 -8.12
C ALA A 13 5.17 7.77 -7.28
N ILE A 14 3.85 7.88 -7.08
CA ILE A 14 3.25 8.93 -6.24
C ILE A 14 3.70 8.80 -4.78
N ALA A 15 3.68 7.60 -4.22
CA ALA A 15 4.10 7.37 -2.84
C ALA A 15 5.59 7.71 -2.62
N GLN A 16 6.45 7.38 -3.58
CA GLN A 16 7.86 7.79 -3.54
C GLN A 16 8.04 9.30 -3.62
N GLN A 17 7.26 10.01 -4.45
CA GLN A 17 7.34 11.47 -4.58
C GLN A 17 6.92 12.22 -3.31
N ILE A 18 6.00 11.66 -2.52
CA ILE A 18 5.52 12.26 -1.27
C ILE A 18 6.58 12.19 -0.15
N ASN A 19 7.68 11.44 -0.37
CA ASN A 19 8.78 11.27 0.58
C ASN A 19 8.33 10.83 1.99
N LYS A 20 7.28 10.01 2.03
CA LYS A 20 6.77 9.37 3.25
C LYS A 20 6.96 7.86 3.18
N PRO A 21 7.11 7.18 4.33
CA PRO A 21 7.13 5.72 4.33
C PRO A 21 5.84 5.19 3.74
N PHE A 22 5.95 4.18 2.88
CA PHE A 22 4.79 3.53 2.29
C PHE A 22 4.92 2.01 2.34
N ARG A 23 3.76 1.34 2.42
CA ARG A 23 3.63 -0.12 2.37
C ARG A 23 2.66 -0.49 1.26
N MET A 24 2.98 -1.57 0.54
CA MET A 24 2.10 -2.14 -0.47
C MET A 24 1.49 -3.42 0.09
N LEU A 25 0.17 -3.53 0.02
CA LEU A 25 -0.60 -4.71 0.42
C LEU A 25 -1.42 -5.18 -0.77
N ASN A 26 -1.49 -6.48 -0.98
CA ASN A 26 -2.31 -7.10 -2.01
C ASN A 26 -3.45 -7.86 -1.33
N ALA A 27 -4.70 -7.50 -1.63
CA ALA A 27 -5.87 -8.08 -0.95
C ALA A 27 -6.07 -9.59 -1.21
N THR A 28 -5.45 -10.15 -2.25
CA THR A 28 -5.52 -11.59 -2.58
C THR A 28 -4.43 -12.42 -1.89
N ILE A 29 -3.34 -11.78 -1.46
CA ILE A 29 -2.18 -12.43 -0.84
C ILE A 29 -2.16 -12.18 0.67
N ASN A 30 -2.42 -10.93 1.07
CA ASN A 30 -2.35 -10.49 2.45
C ASN A 30 -3.67 -10.76 3.17
N ASN A 31 -3.54 -11.21 4.41
CA ASN A 31 -4.66 -11.46 5.29
C ASN A 31 -4.85 -10.30 6.28
N LYS A 32 -5.82 -10.47 7.18
CA LYS A 32 -6.14 -9.44 8.18
C LYS A 32 -4.96 -9.14 9.13
N GLN A 33 -4.14 -10.14 9.48
CA GLN A 33 -2.99 -9.95 10.37
C GLN A 33 -1.93 -9.05 9.73
N ASP A 34 -1.64 -9.24 8.44
CA ASP A 34 -0.72 -8.35 7.71
C ASP A 34 -1.22 -6.90 7.74
N PHE A 35 -2.55 -6.74 7.63
CA PHE A 35 -3.21 -5.44 7.70
C PHE A 35 -3.05 -4.78 9.07
N ASP A 36 -3.31 -5.54 10.13
CA ASP A 36 -3.15 -5.07 11.50
C ASP A 36 -1.70 -4.66 11.79
N ILE A 37 -0.71 -5.42 11.30
CA ILE A 37 0.72 -5.08 11.42
C ILE A 37 1.03 -3.74 10.76
N VAL A 38 0.59 -3.52 9.52
CA VAL A 38 0.84 -2.26 8.80
C VAL A 38 0.14 -1.08 9.46
N ILE A 39 -1.06 -1.27 10.01
CA ILE A 39 -1.77 -0.24 10.76
C ILE A 39 -1.01 0.15 12.02
N GLU A 40 -0.52 -0.82 12.79
CA GLU A 40 0.30 -0.54 13.98
C GLU A 40 1.62 0.13 13.60
N GLU A 41 2.27 -0.30 12.51
CA GLU A 41 3.47 0.34 11.97
C GLU A 41 3.21 1.80 11.57
N ALA A 42 2.07 2.08 10.95
CA ALA A 42 1.65 3.43 10.58
C ALA A 42 1.40 4.31 11.81
N LYS A 43 0.76 3.75 12.86
CA LYS A 43 0.53 4.46 14.14
C LYS A 43 1.85 4.81 14.84
N MET A 44 2.82 3.89 14.83
CA MET A 44 4.14 4.13 15.42
C MET A 44 4.94 5.19 14.65
N ASN A 45 4.85 5.20 13.32
CA ASN A 45 5.54 6.17 12.46
C ASN A 45 4.83 7.54 12.36
N GLY A 46 3.60 7.66 12.89
CA GLY A 46 2.79 8.87 12.87
C GLY A 46 2.09 9.12 11.52
N GLU A 47 2.82 8.99 10.40
CA GLU A 47 2.27 9.12 9.05
C GLU A 47 2.87 8.08 8.10
N MET A 48 2.01 7.32 7.41
CA MET A 48 2.41 6.30 6.43
C MET A 48 1.37 6.20 5.31
N ILE A 49 1.82 5.94 4.09
CA ILE A 49 0.96 5.67 2.93
C ILE A 49 0.77 4.16 2.79
N VAL A 50 -0.47 3.71 2.71
CA VAL A 50 -0.77 2.30 2.43
C VAL A 50 -1.37 2.19 1.02
N ILE A 51 -0.68 1.46 0.15
CA ILE A 51 -1.13 1.16 -1.21
C ILE A 51 -1.79 -0.22 -1.18
N MET A 52 -3.08 -0.27 -1.48
CA MET A 52 -3.85 -1.51 -1.56
C MET A 52 -4.04 -1.89 -3.03
N ASP A 53 -3.45 -3.02 -3.44
CA ASP A 53 -3.53 -3.59 -4.78
C ASP A 53 -4.52 -4.76 -4.82
N GLU A 54 -5.07 -5.02 -6.01
CA GLU A 54 -5.96 -6.17 -6.28
C GLU A 54 -7.17 -6.29 -5.32
N ILE A 55 -7.71 -5.16 -4.86
CA ILE A 55 -9.04 -5.09 -4.24
C ILE A 55 -10.12 -5.36 -5.29
N HIS A 56 -10.49 -6.63 -5.42
CA HIS A 56 -11.68 -7.07 -6.13
C HIS A 56 -12.87 -7.15 -5.17
#